data_AF-A0A8U0U8Z3-F1
#
_entry.id   AF-A0A8U0U8Z3-F1
#
_cell.length_a   1.000
_cell.length_b   1.000
_cell.length_c   1.000
_cell.angle_alpha   90.00
_cell.angle_beta   90.00
_cell.angle_gamma   90.00
#
_symmetry.space_group_name_H-M   'P 1'
#
loop_
_entity.id
_entity.type
_entity.pdbx_description
1 polymer ?
#
loop_
_entity_poly.entity_id
_entity_poly.type
_entity_poly.pdbx_seq_one_letter_code
_entity_poly.pdbx_strand_id
1 'polypeptide(L)'
;MAADTGRYRSAVSKSKDPSGLLISVIRTLSSSDDKQDRETEKGRLEEAFEKCDRDLDEQIVQHYAELTTAIRTYQSITERITSSRNKIKGVKENLLSCKMLLHCKRDELRKLWIEGIEHKHVLNLLDEIESIKQVPQRLEACMASKHYLHATDMLVSAVESLEGPLLQVEGLGDLRLELHSKKLNIHVVLIDELHRHLYIKSTSRLGTKNKDKNQGRHGGSTTKDTSPLPQLDVSSLSTPRKLMDSSQFSTPGTTSMRELQAHHEAREDPDVHPEENTQEFMGVLIKGLAKLKKIPEAIKAIMERLEPELKQILKRSTTQIADHAYQRGENLATESQP
;
A
#
# COMPACT_ATOMS: atom_id res chain seq x y z
N MET A 1 -53.19 20.35 13.07
CA MET A 1 -54.53 20.28 12.45
C MET A 1 -55.21 19.02 13.00
N ALA A 2 -55.85 19.14 14.16
CA ALA A 2 -57.28 19.44 14.34
C ALA A 2 -58.17 18.28 13.87
N ALA A 3 -58.61 17.45 14.82
CA ALA A 3 -59.74 16.54 14.65
C ALA A 3 -60.90 17.12 15.45
N ASP A 4 -61.87 17.69 14.73
CA ASP A 4 -63.10 18.26 15.24
C ASP A 4 -64.16 17.16 15.35
N THR A 5 -64.56 16.83 16.57
CA THR A 5 -65.65 15.89 16.85
C THR A 5 -66.97 16.63 16.85
N GLY A 6 -67.66 16.61 15.70
CA GLY A 6 -68.99 17.18 15.52
C GLY A 6 -70.04 16.46 16.37
N ARG A 7 -70.59 17.15 17.38
CA ARG A 7 -71.85 16.79 18.05
C ARG A 7 -73.02 17.23 17.17
N TYR A 8 -73.69 16.30 16.50
CA TYR A 8 -75.02 16.56 15.95
C TYR A 8 -76.11 16.24 16.99
N ARG A 9 -76.79 17.31 17.37
CA ARG A 9 -77.97 17.43 18.23
C ARG A 9 -79.13 16.65 17.58
N SER A 10 -79.62 15.59 18.23
CA SER A 10 -80.91 14.99 17.85
C SER A 10 -82.00 15.55 18.76
N ALA A 11 -82.67 16.60 18.28
CA ALA A 11 -83.95 17.01 18.83
C ALA A 11 -85.02 16.05 18.28
N VAL A 12 -85.21 14.92 18.96
CA VAL A 12 -86.33 14.03 18.66
C VAL A 12 -87.61 14.71 19.15
N SER A 13 -88.33 15.26 18.19
CA SER A 13 -89.73 15.67 18.28
C SER A 13 -90.56 14.56 18.92
N LYS A 14 -91.44 14.93 19.85
CA LYS A 14 -92.49 14.08 20.47
C LYS A 14 -93.18 13.19 19.42
N SER A 15 -92.70 11.97 19.23
CA SER A 15 -93.33 10.95 18.40
C SER A 15 -93.96 9.91 19.31
N LYS A 16 -95.26 9.64 19.08
CA LYS A 16 -96.06 8.53 19.63
C LYS A 16 -95.19 7.34 19.98
N ASP A 17 -95.11 7.03 21.28
CA ASP A 17 -94.31 5.93 21.81
C ASP A 17 -94.87 4.60 21.24
N PRO A 18 -94.16 3.92 20.33
CA PRO A 18 -94.69 2.75 19.62
C PRO A 18 -94.94 1.58 20.57
N SER A 19 -94.13 1.49 21.63
CA SER A 19 -94.28 0.59 22.78
C SER A 19 -95.56 0.85 23.58
N GLY A 20 -95.96 2.11 23.75
CA GLY A 20 -97.21 2.49 24.42
C GLY A 20 -98.46 2.12 23.61
N LEU A 21 -98.39 2.26 22.29
CA LEU A 21 -99.45 1.82 21.38
C LEU A 21 -99.59 0.29 21.37
N LEU A 22 -98.47 -0.43 21.27
CA LEU A 22 -98.44 -1.89 21.30
C LEU A 22 -99.01 -2.44 22.62
N ILE A 23 -98.61 -1.86 23.76
CA ILE A 23 -99.12 -2.26 25.08
C ILE A 23 -100.61 -1.92 25.24
N SER A 24 -101.09 -0.80 24.67
CA SER A 24 -102.51 -0.47 24.67
C SER A 24 -103.33 -1.46 23.85
N VAL A 25 -102.85 -1.85 22.67
CA VAL A 25 -103.50 -2.83 21.78
C VAL A 25 -103.52 -4.23 22.43
N ILE A 26 -102.39 -4.66 23.00
CA ILE A 26 -102.30 -5.94 23.75
C ILE A 26 -103.27 -5.95 24.94
N ARG A 27 -103.39 -4.83 25.66
CA ARG A 27 -104.33 -4.69 26.77
C ARG A 27 -105.77 -4.79 26.27
N THR A 28 -106.17 -4.01 25.26
CA THR A 28 -107.55 -4.01 24.72
C THR A 28 -107.94 -5.37 24.12
N LEU A 29 -107.02 -6.06 23.43
CA LEU A 29 -107.25 -7.39 22.86
C LEU A 29 -107.25 -8.51 23.92
N SER A 30 -106.62 -8.31 25.08
CA SER A 30 -106.52 -9.31 26.16
C SER A 30 -107.52 -9.09 27.30
N SER A 31 -108.03 -7.87 27.51
CA SER A 31 -108.93 -7.52 28.62
C SER A 31 -110.39 -7.29 28.21
N SER A 32 -110.69 -7.32 26.90
CA SER A 32 -112.06 -7.24 26.39
C SER A 32 -112.73 -8.62 26.41
N ASP A 33 -113.79 -8.76 27.21
CA ASP A 33 -114.64 -9.96 27.28
C ASP A 33 -115.65 -10.01 26.12
N ASP A 34 -115.77 -8.91 25.35
CA ASP A 34 -116.62 -8.83 24.17
C ASP A 34 -115.85 -9.24 22.92
N LYS A 35 -116.27 -10.34 22.29
CA LYS A 35 -115.68 -10.84 21.04
C LYS A 35 -115.74 -9.79 19.93
N GLN A 36 -116.75 -8.92 19.95
CA GLN A 36 -116.95 -7.89 18.95
C GLN A 36 -115.90 -6.78 19.03
N ASP A 37 -115.54 -6.35 20.24
CA ASP A 37 -114.52 -5.31 20.45
C ASP A 37 -113.13 -5.80 20.06
N ARG A 38 -112.80 -7.06 20.32
CA ARG A 38 -111.54 -7.67 19.89
C ARG A 38 -111.44 -7.79 18.37
N GLU A 39 -112.53 -8.20 17.70
CA GLU A 39 -112.54 -8.26 16.23
C GLU A 39 -112.47 -6.85 15.63
N THR A 40 -113.09 -5.86 16.27
CA THR A 40 -113.02 -4.45 15.82
C THR A 40 -111.61 -3.88 15.95
N GLU A 41 -110.91 -4.12 17.07
CA GLU A 41 -109.55 -3.61 17.26
C GLU A 41 -108.52 -4.38 16.41
N LYS A 42 -108.73 -5.69 16.20
CA LYS A 42 -107.95 -6.50 15.25
C LYS A 42 -108.15 -6.01 13.82
N GLY A 43 -109.39 -5.81 13.38
CA GLY A 43 -109.71 -5.25 12.06
C GLY A 43 -109.11 -3.86 11.87
N ARG A 44 -109.19 -3.00 12.89
CA ARG A 44 -108.54 -1.67 12.88
C ARG A 44 -107.02 -1.76 12.72
N LEU A 45 -106.38 -2.75 13.34
CA LEU A 45 -104.93 -2.95 13.25
C LEU A 45 -104.53 -3.51 11.88
N GLU A 46 -105.28 -4.48 11.37
CA GLU A 46 -105.10 -5.04 10.03
C GLU A 46 -105.26 -3.96 8.97
N GLU A 47 -106.30 -3.12 9.05
CA GLU A 47 -106.48 -1.95 8.17
C GLU A 47 -105.33 -0.95 8.27
N ALA A 48 -104.80 -0.70 9.48
CA ALA A 48 -103.66 0.20 9.66
C ALA A 48 -102.37 -0.38 9.07
N PHE A 49 -102.16 -1.70 9.22
CA PHE A 49 -100.99 -2.38 8.69
C PHE A 49 -101.03 -2.41 7.16
N GLU A 50 -102.18 -2.78 6.60
CA GLU A 50 -102.41 -2.83 5.15
C GLU A 50 -102.33 -1.43 4.52
N LYS A 51 -102.78 -0.40 5.25
CA LYS A 51 -102.56 1.00 4.84
C LYS A 51 -101.07 1.37 4.84
N CYS A 52 -100.32 1.02 5.89
CA CYS A 52 -98.90 1.32 5.98
C CYS A 52 -98.08 0.61 4.88
N ASP A 53 -98.43 -0.65 4.59
CA ASP A 53 -97.79 -1.46 3.55
C ASP A 53 -98.08 -0.87 2.16
N ARG A 54 -99.33 -0.47 1.91
CA ARG A 54 -99.71 0.21 0.67
C ARG A 54 -99.05 1.58 0.53
N ASP A 55 -98.96 2.37 1.60
CA ASP A 55 -98.27 3.66 1.62
C ASP A 55 -96.76 3.46 1.34
N LEU A 56 -96.16 2.41 1.89
CA LEU A 56 -94.76 2.03 1.65
C LEU A 56 -94.54 1.59 0.19
N ASP A 57 -95.41 0.74 -0.35
CA ASP A 57 -95.35 0.32 -1.75
C ASP A 57 -95.51 1.50 -2.70
N GLU A 58 -96.42 2.43 -2.40
CA GLU A 58 -96.62 3.63 -3.20
C GLU A 58 -95.38 4.54 -3.17
N GLN A 59 -94.74 4.70 -2.00
CA GLN A 59 -93.46 5.40 -1.84
C GLN A 59 -92.32 4.70 -2.60
N ILE A 60 -92.25 3.36 -2.52
CA ILE A 60 -91.25 2.56 -3.23
C ILE A 60 -91.45 2.68 -4.74
N VAL A 61 -92.68 2.62 -5.23
CA VAL A 61 -92.99 2.79 -6.65
C VAL A 61 -92.65 4.19 -7.12
N GLN A 62 -92.97 5.24 -6.34
CA GLN A 62 -92.59 6.62 -6.65
C GLN A 62 -91.07 6.80 -6.77
N HIS A 63 -90.29 6.24 -5.84
CA HIS A 63 -88.84 6.39 -5.80
C HIS A 63 -88.07 5.23 -6.44
N TYR A 64 -88.74 4.29 -7.11
CA TYR A 64 -88.13 3.06 -7.62
C TYR A 64 -86.95 3.34 -8.56
N ALA A 65 -87.11 4.34 -9.43
CA ALA A 65 -86.07 4.75 -10.39
C ALA A 65 -84.83 5.32 -9.69
N GLU A 66 -85.02 6.14 -8.65
CA GLU A 66 -83.93 6.74 -7.86
C GLU A 66 -83.21 5.66 -7.05
N LEU A 67 -83.95 4.77 -6.38
CA LEU A 67 -83.41 3.66 -5.63
C LEU A 67 -82.59 2.72 -6.52
N THR A 68 -83.15 2.34 -7.67
CA THR A 68 -82.45 1.47 -8.63
C THR A 68 -81.16 2.13 -9.14
N THR A 69 -81.21 3.44 -9.39
CA THR A 69 -80.03 4.20 -9.82
C THR A 69 -78.97 4.25 -8.71
N ALA A 70 -79.37 4.51 -7.46
CA ALA A 70 -78.47 4.52 -6.30
C ALA A 70 -77.82 3.15 -6.04
N ILE A 71 -78.57 2.05 -6.19
CA ILE A 71 -78.03 0.70 -6.06
C ILE A 71 -77.00 0.43 -7.16
N ARG A 72 -77.31 0.77 -8.42
CA ARG A 72 -76.37 0.59 -9.55
C ARG A 72 -75.11 1.42 -9.38
N THR A 73 -75.20 2.67 -8.94
CA THR A 73 -74.02 3.50 -8.70
C THR A 73 -73.19 2.97 -7.53
N TYR A 74 -73.84 2.50 -6.45
CA TYR A 74 -73.15 1.86 -5.32
C TYR A 74 -72.40 0.60 -5.74
N GLN A 75 -73.03 -0.27 -6.55
CA GLN A 75 -72.38 -1.46 -7.11
C GLN A 75 -71.15 -1.07 -7.96
N SER A 76 -71.31 -0.12 -8.88
CA SER A 76 -70.21 0.36 -9.72
C SER A 76 -69.05 0.95 -8.89
N ILE A 77 -69.35 1.74 -7.86
CA ILE A 77 -68.33 2.29 -6.95
C ILE A 77 -67.61 1.16 -6.21
N THR A 78 -68.36 0.16 -5.71
CA THR A 78 -67.80 -0.99 -4.99
C THR A 78 -66.88 -1.81 -5.87
N GLU A 79 -67.27 -2.06 -7.12
CA GLU A 79 -66.43 -2.74 -8.13
C GLU A 79 -65.15 -1.95 -8.42
N ARG A 80 -65.26 -0.63 -8.64
CA ARG A 80 -64.10 0.25 -8.86
C ARG A 80 -63.14 0.27 -7.68
N ILE A 81 -63.67 0.32 -6.45
CA ILE A 81 -62.85 0.26 -5.22
C ILE A 81 -62.14 -1.08 -5.11
N THR A 82 -62.85 -2.18 -5.38
CA THR A 82 -62.29 -3.54 -5.32
C THR A 82 -61.20 -3.72 -6.37
N SER A 83 -61.46 -3.29 -7.61
CA SER A 83 -60.47 -3.28 -8.70
C SER A 83 -59.24 -2.45 -8.32
N SER A 84 -59.44 -1.26 -7.77
CA SER A 84 -58.34 -0.39 -7.31
C SER A 84 -57.51 -1.06 -6.21
N ARG A 85 -58.14 -1.68 -5.21
CA ARG A 85 -57.43 -2.42 -4.15
C ARG A 85 -56.61 -3.58 -4.71
N ASN A 86 -57.14 -4.33 -5.67
CA ASN A 86 -56.43 -5.42 -6.32
C ASN A 86 -55.24 -4.91 -7.15
N LYS A 87 -55.40 -3.81 -7.88
CA LYS A 87 -54.29 -3.14 -8.59
C LYS A 87 -53.19 -2.70 -7.62
N ILE A 88 -53.56 -2.10 -6.49
CA ILE A 88 -52.59 -1.68 -5.46
C ILE A 88 -51.83 -2.88 -4.90
N LYS A 89 -52.52 -4.02 -4.65
CA LYS A 89 -51.85 -5.26 -4.23
C LYS A 89 -50.84 -5.73 -5.27
N GLY A 90 -51.22 -5.82 -6.54
CA GLY A 90 -50.31 -6.21 -7.62
C GLY A 90 -49.12 -5.28 -7.77
N VAL A 91 -49.32 -3.96 -7.67
CA VAL A 91 -48.21 -2.98 -7.68
C VAL A 91 -47.27 -3.18 -6.49
N LYS A 92 -47.79 -3.45 -5.29
CA LYS A 92 -46.96 -3.75 -4.11
C LYS A 92 -46.13 -5.02 -4.30
N GLU A 93 -46.73 -6.09 -4.81
CA GLU A 93 -46.04 -7.35 -5.08
C GLU A 93 -44.93 -7.17 -6.12
N ASN A 94 -45.23 -6.50 -7.24
CA ASN A 94 -44.23 -6.19 -8.27
C ASN A 94 -43.08 -5.32 -7.72
N LEU A 95 -43.38 -4.33 -6.87
CA LEU A 95 -42.37 -3.49 -6.25
C LEU A 95 -41.48 -4.30 -5.29
N LEU A 96 -42.04 -5.26 -4.55
CA LEU A 96 -41.27 -6.18 -3.71
C LEU A 96 -40.35 -7.08 -4.55
N SER A 97 -40.85 -7.62 -5.66
CA SER A 97 -40.02 -8.40 -6.61
C SER A 97 -38.89 -7.56 -7.19
N CYS A 98 -39.17 -6.33 -7.63
CA CYS A 98 -38.15 -5.40 -8.11
C CYS A 98 -37.11 -5.09 -7.02
N LYS A 99 -37.55 -4.86 -5.77
CA LYS A 99 -36.65 -4.63 -4.63
C LYS A 99 -35.71 -5.82 -4.40
N MET A 100 -36.24 -7.05 -4.46
CA MET A 100 -35.42 -8.26 -4.32
C MET A 100 -34.40 -8.38 -5.45
N LEU A 101 -34.82 -8.19 -6.71
CA LEU A 101 -33.92 -8.24 -7.87
C LEU A 101 -32.80 -7.21 -7.77
N LEU A 102 -33.11 -5.98 -7.35
CA LEU A 102 -32.11 -4.93 -7.13
C LEU A 102 -31.15 -5.30 -5.99
N HIS A 103 -31.64 -5.95 -4.92
CA HIS A 103 -30.80 -6.42 -3.83
C HIS A 103 -29.82 -7.52 -4.30
N CYS A 104 -30.30 -8.52 -5.04
CA CYS A 104 -29.45 -9.55 -5.64
C CYS A 104 -28.37 -8.95 -6.54
N LYS A 105 -28.73 -7.98 -7.39
CA LYS A 105 -27.76 -7.27 -8.26
C LYS A 105 -26.70 -6.51 -7.46
N ARG A 106 -27.10 -5.88 -6.36
CA ARG A 106 -26.18 -5.17 -5.46
C ARG A 106 -25.21 -6.13 -4.77
N ASP A 107 -25.69 -7.29 -4.32
CA ASP A 107 -24.84 -8.27 -3.64
C ASP A 107 -23.86 -8.93 -4.63
N GLU A 108 -24.30 -9.20 -5.87
CA GLU A 108 -23.42 -9.64 -6.95
C GLU A 108 -22.34 -8.59 -7.27
N LEU A 109 -22.72 -7.32 -7.34
CA LEU A 109 -21.74 -6.25 -7.58
C LEU A 109 -20.71 -6.13 -6.46
N ARG A 110 -21.12 -6.33 -5.20
CA ARG A 110 -20.18 -6.35 -4.06
C ARG A 110 -19.24 -7.55 -4.14
N LYS A 111 -19.76 -8.72 -4.49
CA LYS A 111 -18.95 -9.92 -4.69
C LYS A 111 -17.90 -9.68 -5.78
N LEU A 112 -18.32 -9.21 -6.95
CA LEU A 112 -17.41 -8.89 -8.07
C LEU A 112 -16.39 -7.81 -7.70
N TRP A 113 -16.76 -6.83 -6.86
CA TRP A 113 -15.83 -5.82 -6.38
C TRP A 113 -14.75 -6.40 -5.45
N ILE A 114 -15.14 -7.30 -4.52
CA ILE A 114 -14.19 -8.00 -3.63
C ILE A 114 -13.27 -8.89 -4.48
N GLU A 115 -13.81 -9.71 -5.37
CA GLU A 115 -13.04 -10.55 -6.30
C GLU A 115 -12.09 -9.68 -7.16
N GLY A 116 -12.52 -8.50 -7.59
CA GLY A 116 -11.68 -7.55 -8.32
C GLY A 116 -10.50 -7.02 -7.50
N ILE A 117 -10.68 -6.77 -6.20
CA ILE A 117 -9.59 -6.39 -5.30
C ILE A 117 -8.63 -7.56 -5.08
N GLU A 118 -9.16 -8.76 -4.86
CA GLU A 118 -8.35 -9.97 -4.69
C GLU A 118 -7.51 -10.26 -5.93
N HIS A 119 -8.10 -10.20 -7.12
CA HIS A 119 -7.36 -10.38 -8.38
C HIS A 119 -6.28 -9.32 -8.56
N LYS A 120 -6.53 -8.06 -8.18
CA LYS A 120 -5.50 -7.01 -8.23
C LYS A 120 -4.36 -7.31 -7.25
N HIS A 121 -4.67 -7.81 -6.06
CA HIS A 121 -3.65 -8.21 -5.10
C HIS A 121 -2.81 -9.39 -5.63
N VAL A 122 -3.45 -10.40 -6.22
CA VAL A 122 -2.77 -11.53 -6.86
C VAL A 122 -1.86 -11.07 -8.00
N LEU A 123 -2.31 -10.15 -8.86
CA LEU A 123 -1.48 -9.58 -9.93
C LEU A 123 -0.24 -8.88 -9.38
N ASN A 124 -0.39 -8.03 -8.37
CA ASN A 124 0.75 -7.37 -7.73
C ASN A 124 1.75 -8.41 -7.16
N LEU A 125 1.25 -9.49 -6.56
CA LEU A 125 2.08 -10.57 -6.03
C LEU A 125 2.87 -11.26 -7.15
N LEU A 126 2.22 -11.52 -8.29
CA LEU A 126 2.85 -12.13 -9.46
C LEU A 126 3.95 -11.23 -10.06
N ASP A 127 3.70 -9.92 -10.16
CA ASP A 127 4.68 -8.94 -10.62
C ASP A 127 5.91 -8.89 -9.70
N GLU A 128 5.70 -8.91 -8.37
CA GLU A 128 6.78 -9.00 -7.38
C GLU A 128 7.59 -10.30 -7.53
N ILE A 129 6.91 -11.44 -7.72
CA ILE A 129 7.57 -12.74 -7.95
C ILE A 129 8.41 -12.70 -9.22
N GLU A 130 7.90 -12.15 -10.31
CA GLU A 130 8.63 -12.05 -11.57
C GLU A 130 9.87 -11.15 -11.43
N SER A 131 9.75 -10.03 -10.71
CA SER A 131 10.88 -9.15 -10.40
C SER A 131 11.98 -9.88 -9.64
N ILE A 132 11.63 -10.61 -8.56
CA ILE A 132 12.59 -11.32 -7.71
C ILE A 132 13.23 -12.51 -8.44
N LYS A 133 12.47 -13.21 -9.28
CA LYS A 133 12.98 -14.32 -10.09
C LYS A 133 14.16 -13.90 -10.99
N GLN A 134 14.21 -12.64 -11.43
CA GLN A 134 15.29 -12.12 -12.27
C GLN A 134 16.52 -11.66 -11.47
N VAL A 135 16.41 -11.52 -10.15
CA VAL A 135 17.48 -10.97 -9.29
C VAL A 135 18.75 -11.81 -9.31
N PRO A 136 18.73 -13.16 -9.19
CA PRO A 136 19.96 -13.96 -9.20
C PRO A 136 20.82 -13.73 -10.46
N GLN A 137 20.18 -13.68 -11.64
CA GLN A 137 20.88 -13.45 -12.91
C GLN A 137 21.44 -12.03 -13.01
N ARG A 138 20.65 -11.01 -12.62
CA ARG A 138 21.11 -9.62 -12.60
C ARG A 138 22.24 -9.40 -11.59
N LEU A 139 22.17 -10.08 -10.45
CA LEU A 139 23.19 -10.02 -9.40
C LEU A 139 24.54 -10.50 -9.93
N GLU A 140 24.56 -11.61 -10.67
CA GLU A 140 25.79 -12.11 -11.30
C GLU A 140 26.39 -11.12 -12.30
N ALA A 141 25.56 -10.47 -13.11
CA ALA A 141 26.02 -9.41 -14.03
C ALA A 141 26.58 -8.18 -13.30
N CYS A 142 25.94 -7.75 -12.21
CA CYS A 142 26.43 -6.63 -11.38
C CYS A 142 27.74 -6.98 -10.68
N MET A 143 27.86 -8.21 -10.17
CA MET A 143 29.10 -8.69 -9.57
C MET A 143 30.25 -8.78 -10.60
N ALA A 144 29.97 -9.27 -11.81
CA ALA A 144 30.97 -9.34 -12.88
C ALA A 144 31.48 -7.95 -13.30
N SER A 145 30.59 -6.95 -13.29
CA SER A 145 30.93 -5.55 -13.59
C SER A 145 31.44 -4.76 -12.39
N LYS A 146 31.55 -5.38 -11.21
CA LYS A 146 32.04 -4.79 -9.94
C LYS A 146 31.19 -3.65 -9.37
N HIS A 147 29.93 -3.55 -9.78
CA HIS A 147 28.93 -2.65 -9.19
C HIS A 147 28.39 -3.25 -7.89
N TYR A 148 29.25 -3.32 -6.88
CA TYR A 148 28.99 -4.10 -5.68
C TYR A 148 27.93 -3.46 -4.77
N LEU A 149 27.81 -2.12 -4.77
CA LEU A 149 26.78 -1.47 -3.97
C LEU A 149 25.40 -1.68 -4.58
N HIS A 150 25.25 -1.50 -5.89
CA HIS A 150 24.00 -1.80 -6.58
C HIS A 150 23.59 -3.28 -6.45
N ALA A 151 24.55 -4.20 -6.60
CA ALA A 151 24.35 -5.64 -6.37
C ALA A 151 23.83 -5.92 -4.96
N THR A 152 24.44 -5.29 -3.95
CA THR A 152 24.05 -5.46 -2.54
C THR A 152 22.65 -4.88 -2.27
N ASP A 153 22.33 -3.72 -2.83
CA ASP A 153 21.03 -3.07 -2.67
C ASP A 153 19.90 -3.92 -3.24
N MET A 154 20.08 -4.37 -4.48
CA MET A 154 19.13 -5.26 -5.14
C MET A 154 18.92 -6.56 -4.36
N LEU A 155 20.00 -7.15 -3.85
CA LEU A 155 19.94 -8.40 -3.09
C LEU A 155 19.25 -8.22 -1.73
N VAL A 156 19.56 -7.15 -0.99
CA VAL A 156 18.94 -6.87 0.30
C VAL A 156 17.44 -6.61 0.12
N SER A 157 17.04 -5.78 -0.85
CA SER A 157 15.63 -5.51 -1.14
C SER A 157 14.87 -6.76 -1.59
N ALA A 158 15.51 -7.64 -2.39
CA ALA A 158 14.90 -8.91 -2.81
C ALA A 158 14.67 -9.86 -1.63
N VAL A 159 15.64 -9.98 -0.72
CA VAL A 159 15.50 -10.81 0.49
C VAL A 159 14.42 -10.25 1.42
N GLU A 160 14.36 -8.93 1.61
CA GLU A 160 13.30 -8.29 2.42
C GLU A 160 11.90 -8.52 1.83
N SER A 161 11.75 -8.47 0.51
CA SER A 161 10.46 -8.77 -0.15
C SER A 161 10.05 -10.25 0.02
N LEU A 162 11.01 -11.18 -0.05
CA LEU A 162 10.76 -12.61 0.17
C LEU A 162 10.41 -12.97 1.62
N GLU A 163 10.94 -12.22 2.59
CA GLU A 163 10.65 -12.37 4.02
C GLU A 163 9.39 -11.59 4.47
N GLY A 164 8.93 -10.63 3.66
CA GLY A 164 7.75 -9.79 3.94
C GLY A 164 6.50 -10.24 3.16
N PRO A 165 6.09 -9.49 2.11
CA PRO A 165 4.84 -9.74 1.37
C PRO A 165 4.76 -11.16 0.76
N LEU A 166 5.89 -11.75 0.40
CA LEU A 166 5.95 -13.05 -0.28
C LEU A 166 6.25 -14.22 0.65
N LEU A 167 6.25 -14.01 1.97
CA LEU A 167 6.56 -15.06 2.94
C LEU A 167 5.58 -16.24 2.85
N GLN A 168 4.30 -15.95 2.58
CA GLN A 168 3.23 -16.96 2.53
C GLN A 168 3.28 -17.82 1.25
N VAL A 169 4.08 -17.45 0.26
CA VAL A 169 4.19 -18.19 -1.01
C VAL A 169 5.19 -19.34 -0.82
N GLU A 170 4.71 -20.56 -0.58
CA GLU A 170 5.56 -21.73 -0.33
C GLU A 170 6.46 -22.08 -1.53
N GLY A 171 5.99 -21.82 -2.75
CA GLY A 171 6.73 -22.09 -3.99
C GLY A 171 8.03 -21.31 -4.20
N LEU A 172 8.34 -20.32 -3.33
CA LEU A 172 9.57 -19.53 -3.39
C LEU A 172 10.67 -20.06 -2.46
N GLY A 173 10.52 -21.27 -1.90
CA GLY A 173 11.49 -21.87 -0.97
C GLY A 173 12.92 -21.96 -1.52
N ASP A 174 13.08 -22.54 -2.72
CA ASP A 174 14.41 -22.69 -3.35
C ASP A 174 15.05 -21.34 -3.68
N LEU A 175 14.24 -20.38 -4.17
CA LEU A 175 14.70 -19.03 -4.48
C LEU A 175 15.12 -18.25 -3.23
N ARG A 176 14.41 -18.43 -2.10
CA ARG A 176 14.84 -17.90 -0.80
C ARG A 176 16.18 -18.48 -0.40
N LEU A 177 16.33 -19.80 -0.46
CA LEU A 177 17.59 -20.46 -0.11
C LEU A 177 18.75 -19.94 -0.97
N GLU A 178 18.51 -19.81 -2.28
CA GLU A 178 19.49 -19.30 -3.23
C GLU A 178 19.90 -17.85 -2.90
N LEU A 179 18.94 -16.93 -2.72
CA LEU A 179 19.23 -15.52 -2.41
C LEU A 179 19.92 -15.36 -1.05
N HIS A 180 19.55 -16.15 -0.05
CA HIS A 180 20.28 -16.18 1.22
C HIS A 180 21.71 -16.68 1.06
N SER A 181 21.92 -17.73 0.26
CA SER A 181 23.25 -18.24 -0.06
C SER A 181 24.09 -17.18 -0.79
N LYS A 182 23.51 -16.47 -1.78
CA LYS A 182 24.15 -15.36 -2.47
C LYS A 182 24.46 -14.19 -1.51
N LYS A 183 23.61 -13.90 -0.53
CA LYS A 183 23.85 -12.90 0.53
C LYS A 183 25.03 -13.28 1.42
N LEU A 184 25.19 -14.57 1.72
CA LEU A 184 26.36 -15.11 2.39
C LEU A 184 27.58 -15.21 1.46
N ASN A 185 27.45 -15.18 0.14
CA ASN A 185 28.63 -15.15 -0.73
C ASN A 185 29.15 -13.72 -0.90
N ILE A 186 28.27 -12.77 -1.21
CA ILE A 186 28.66 -11.39 -1.55
C ILE A 186 29.45 -10.69 -0.44
N HIS A 187 29.16 -10.96 0.84
CA HIS A 187 29.94 -10.36 1.93
C HIS A 187 31.40 -10.84 1.95
N VAL A 188 31.68 -12.10 1.58
CA VAL A 188 33.04 -12.62 1.47
C VAL A 188 33.77 -11.93 0.31
N VAL A 189 33.11 -11.82 -0.84
CA VAL A 189 33.65 -11.15 -2.03
C VAL A 189 33.99 -9.68 -1.73
N LEU A 190 33.10 -8.97 -1.02
CA LEU A 190 33.35 -7.59 -0.59
C LEU A 190 34.57 -7.46 0.33
N ILE A 191 34.74 -8.39 1.29
CA ILE A 191 35.90 -8.42 2.18
C ILE A 191 37.18 -8.68 1.39
N ASP A 192 37.16 -9.62 0.45
CA ASP A 192 38.32 -9.97 -0.36
C ASP A 192 38.72 -8.84 -1.32
N GLU A 193 37.75 -8.15 -1.93
CA GLU A 193 38.05 -6.99 -2.79
C GLU A 193 38.56 -5.80 -1.96
N LEU A 194 37.99 -5.57 -0.76
CA LEU A 194 38.48 -4.54 0.16
C LEU A 194 39.91 -4.83 0.58
N HIS A 195 40.21 -6.08 0.92
CA HIS A 195 41.54 -6.57 1.22
C HIS A 195 42.51 -6.33 0.06
N ARG A 196 42.11 -6.68 -1.18
CA ARG A 196 42.90 -6.43 -2.40
C ARG A 196 43.17 -4.94 -2.61
N HIS A 197 42.19 -4.08 -2.40
CA HIS A 197 42.38 -2.63 -2.57
C HIS A 197 43.28 -2.04 -1.48
N LEU A 198 43.15 -2.50 -0.24
CA LEU A 198 43.88 -2.00 0.91
C LEU A 198 45.36 -2.43 0.88
N TYR A 199 45.65 -3.73 0.69
CA TYR A 199 47.02 -4.24 0.80
C TYR A 199 47.76 -4.38 -0.53
N ILE A 200 47.05 -4.64 -1.64
CA ILE A 200 47.69 -4.96 -2.93
C ILE A 200 47.72 -3.74 -3.86
N LYS A 201 46.55 -3.16 -4.19
CA LYS A 201 46.48 -2.05 -5.15
C LYS A 201 47.08 -0.77 -4.58
N SER A 202 46.71 -0.38 -3.35
CA SER A 202 47.17 0.88 -2.74
C SER A 202 48.70 0.93 -2.56
N THR A 203 49.34 -0.20 -2.27
CA THR A 203 50.80 -0.28 -2.09
C THR A 203 51.56 -0.40 -3.41
N SER A 204 50.96 -0.98 -4.45
CA SER A 204 51.60 -1.13 -5.78
C SER A 204 51.83 0.20 -6.52
N ARG A 205 50.98 1.21 -6.32
CA ARG A 205 51.10 2.53 -7.00
C ARG A 205 52.20 3.42 -6.42
N LEU A 206 52.79 3.08 -5.28
CA LEU A 206 53.89 3.84 -4.68
C LEU A 206 55.23 3.59 -5.38
N GLY A 207 55.40 2.45 -6.05
CA GLY A 207 56.62 2.14 -6.81
C GLY A 207 56.76 2.91 -8.13
N THR A 208 55.64 3.31 -8.76
CA THR A 208 55.65 3.97 -10.08
C THR A 208 55.80 5.49 -10.02
N LYS A 209 55.42 6.13 -8.92
CA LYS A 209 55.51 7.61 -8.75
C LYS A 209 56.93 8.17 -8.78
N ASN A 210 57.97 7.35 -8.60
CA ASN A 210 59.36 7.81 -8.66
C ASN A 210 59.93 7.94 -10.08
N LYS A 211 59.24 7.45 -11.12
CA LYS A 211 59.75 7.55 -12.50
C LYS A 211 59.47 8.91 -13.16
N ASP A 212 58.38 9.58 -12.79
CA ASP A 212 57.95 10.83 -13.43
C ASP A 212 58.59 12.10 -12.85
N LYS A 213 59.11 12.07 -11.61
CA LYS A 213 59.78 13.24 -11.02
C LYS A 213 61.21 13.46 -11.50
N ASN A 214 61.81 12.51 -12.20
CA ASN A 214 63.22 12.57 -12.60
C ASN A 214 63.47 12.97 -14.07
N GLN A 215 62.42 13.31 -14.84
CA GLN A 215 62.55 13.74 -16.25
C GLN A 215 62.47 15.27 -16.46
N GLY A 216 62.32 16.07 -15.40
CA GLY A 216 62.03 17.52 -15.52
C GLY A 216 63.17 18.49 -15.24
N ARG A 217 64.43 18.06 -15.12
CA ARG A 217 65.54 18.97 -14.75
C ARG A 217 66.81 18.75 -15.58
N HIS A 218 66.80 19.18 -16.84
CA HIS A 218 68.02 19.44 -17.61
C HIS A 218 67.93 20.77 -18.38
N GLY A 219 69.01 21.56 -18.25
CA GLY A 219 69.23 22.89 -18.81
C GLY A 219 69.26 23.96 -17.70
N GLY A 220 70.36 24.60 -17.30
CA GLY A 220 71.73 24.68 -17.79
C GLY A 220 72.22 26.11 -17.52
N SER A 221 73.32 26.27 -16.77
CA SER A 221 74.43 27.24 -16.97
C SER A 221 75.11 27.70 -15.66
N THR A 222 76.34 27.19 -15.46
CA THR A 222 77.61 27.88 -15.10
C THR A 222 77.64 28.89 -13.92
N THR A 223 78.53 28.85 -12.93
CA THR A 223 80.02 28.74 -12.96
C THR A 223 80.61 28.47 -11.55
N LYS A 224 81.69 27.66 -11.50
CA LYS A 224 82.90 27.70 -10.61
C LYS A 224 82.72 27.66 -9.08
N ASP A 225 83.57 27.06 -8.24
CA ASP A 225 84.73 26.17 -8.32
C ASP A 225 85.04 25.74 -6.86
N THR A 226 85.88 24.71 -6.68
CA THR A 226 86.65 24.30 -5.48
C THR A 226 86.03 23.35 -4.42
N SER A 227 86.52 22.10 -4.43
CA SER A 227 86.59 21.11 -3.33
C SER A 227 87.80 21.39 -2.39
N PRO A 228 88.06 20.69 -1.23
CA PRO A 228 87.45 19.46 -0.68
C PRO A 228 87.15 19.44 0.86
N LEU A 229 86.19 18.58 1.29
CA LEU A 229 86.05 17.77 2.56
C LEU A 229 86.57 18.28 3.94
N PRO A 230 86.10 17.74 5.09
CA PRO A 230 84.74 17.68 5.65
C PRO A 230 84.71 18.23 7.11
N GLN A 231 83.76 19.10 7.47
CA GLN A 231 83.56 19.47 8.88
C GLN A 231 82.11 19.24 9.31
N LEU A 232 81.98 18.34 10.27
CA LEU A 232 80.84 18.19 11.15
C LEU A 232 80.65 19.52 11.90
N ASP A 233 79.53 20.19 11.67
CA ASP A 233 79.03 21.19 12.60
C ASP A 233 77.56 20.91 12.93
N VAL A 234 77.37 20.54 14.19
CA VAL A 234 76.09 20.32 14.86
C VAL A 234 75.61 21.68 15.33
N SER A 235 75.06 22.50 14.43
CA SER A 235 74.34 23.74 14.78
C SER A 235 73.68 24.38 13.56
N SER A 236 72.51 23.86 13.16
CA SER A 236 71.39 24.59 12.53
C SER A 236 70.51 23.61 11.74
N LEU A 237 69.62 22.93 12.44
CA LEU A 237 68.51 22.23 11.78
C LEU A 237 67.50 23.28 11.29
N SER A 238 67.81 23.91 10.15
CA SER A 238 66.81 24.63 9.37
C SER A 238 65.83 23.60 8.81
N THR A 239 64.73 23.40 9.51
CA THR A 239 63.59 22.57 9.10
C THR A 239 63.09 22.99 7.72
N PRO A 240 63.11 22.12 6.69
CA PRO A 240 62.19 22.25 5.58
C PRO A 240 60.90 21.54 5.99
N ARG A 241 60.10 22.17 6.87
CA ARG A 241 58.66 21.85 6.95
C ARG A 241 57.97 22.45 5.73
N LYS A 242 58.16 21.82 4.56
CA LYS A 242 57.30 21.97 3.38
C LYS A 242 57.08 20.62 2.70
N LEU A 243 56.67 19.64 3.50
CA LEU A 243 56.20 18.33 3.03
C LEU A 243 55.01 17.85 3.87
N MET A 244 54.12 18.78 4.19
CA MET A 244 52.75 18.51 4.58
C MET A 244 51.91 19.62 3.95
N ASP A 245 51.49 19.42 2.71
CA ASP A 245 50.21 19.97 2.29
C ASP A 245 49.16 19.22 3.11
N SER A 246 48.82 19.82 4.25
CA SER A 246 47.97 19.25 5.28
C SER A 246 46.52 19.64 5.00
N SER A 247 46.06 19.42 3.77
CA SER A 247 44.68 19.69 3.33
C SER A 247 43.76 18.47 3.38
N GLN A 248 44.16 17.33 3.97
CA GLN A 248 43.31 16.11 3.99
C GLN A 248 43.19 15.41 5.35
N PHE A 249 43.42 16.11 6.45
CA PHE A 249 43.04 15.62 7.77
C PHE A 249 42.42 16.75 8.58
N SER A 250 41.12 16.95 8.41
CA SER A 250 40.32 17.77 9.33
C SER A 250 40.05 16.96 10.60
N THR A 251 40.34 17.58 11.72
CA THR A 251 39.95 17.17 13.07
C THR A 251 38.41 17.12 13.22
N PRO A 252 37.88 16.32 14.17
CA PRO A 252 36.45 16.12 14.33
C PRO A 252 35.82 17.32 15.04
N GLY A 253 35.20 18.20 14.26
CA GLY A 253 34.42 19.32 14.78
C GLY A 253 33.92 20.16 13.61
N THR A 254 32.60 20.17 13.42
CA THR A 254 31.89 20.97 12.39
C THR A 254 32.14 20.58 10.93
N THR A 255 31.86 19.33 10.56
CA THR A 255 31.43 19.00 9.19
C THR A 255 29.96 19.41 9.05
N SER A 256 29.68 20.36 8.16
CA SER A 256 28.32 20.74 7.78
C SER A 256 27.51 19.50 7.39
N MET A 257 26.29 19.37 7.91
CA MET A 257 25.31 18.30 7.63
C MET A 257 25.11 18.02 6.12
N ARG A 258 25.55 18.93 5.25
CA ARG A 258 25.42 18.86 3.79
C ARG A 258 26.40 17.87 3.12
N GLU A 259 27.58 17.63 3.69
CA GLU A 259 28.60 16.71 3.10
C GLU A 259 28.37 15.25 3.49
N LEU A 260 27.89 14.99 4.73
CA LEU A 260 27.40 13.67 5.13
C LEU A 260 26.18 13.25 4.31
N GLN A 261 25.32 14.20 3.92
CA GLN A 261 24.17 13.95 3.05
C GLN A 261 24.60 13.64 1.60
N ALA A 262 25.64 14.30 1.08
CA ALA A 262 26.13 14.07 -0.28
C ALA A 262 26.82 12.69 -0.45
N HIS A 263 27.55 12.21 0.54
CA HIS A 263 28.08 10.82 0.53
C HIS A 263 26.99 9.76 0.79
N HIS A 264 25.85 10.15 1.38
CA HIS A 264 24.68 9.29 1.51
C HIS A 264 24.07 8.98 0.13
N GLU A 265 24.16 9.92 -0.80
CA GLU A 265 23.68 9.84 -2.20
C GLU A 265 24.78 9.46 -3.20
N ALA A 266 25.79 8.69 -2.79
CA ALA A 266 26.64 7.97 -3.76
C ALA A 266 25.80 6.91 -4.47
N ARG A 267 25.05 7.35 -5.49
CA ARG A 267 24.45 6.54 -6.54
C ARG A 267 25.62 6.13 -7.42
N GLU A 268 25.90 4.83 -7.53
CA GLU A 268 26.84 4.35 -8.54
C GLU A 268 26.31 4.84 -9.90
N ASP A 269 27.07 5.71 -10.56
CA ASP A 269 26.77 6.11 -11.93
C ASP A 269 27.13 4.92 -12.82
N PRO A 270 26.17 4.26 -13.50
CA PRO A 270 26.38 2.97 -14.15
C PRO A 270 27.39 2.99 -15.31
N ASP A 271 27.82 4.17 -15.76
CA ASP A 271 28.77 4.36 -16.87
C ASP A 271 30.23 4.62 -16.42
N VAL A 272 30.52 4.71 -15.12
CA VAL A 272 31.88 4.94 -14.61
C VAL A 272 32.47 3.64 -14.08
N HIS A 273 33.63 3.23 -14.61
CA HIS A 273 34.34 2.06 -14.10
C HIS A 273 34.70 2.27 -12.61
N PRO A 274 34.15 1.46 -11.69
CA PRO A 274 34.20 1.76 -10.27
C PRO A 274 35.61 1.66 -9.66
N GLU A 275 36.60 1.15 -10.40
CA GLU A 275 37.98 1.00 -9.92
C GLU A 275 38.92 2.20 -10.16
N GLU A 276 38.47 3.28 -10.81
CA GLU A 276 39.34 4.41 -11.17
C GLU A 276 39.88 5.15 -9.94
N ASN A 277 39.03 5.42 -8.95
CA ASN A 277 39.43 5.98 -7.66
C ASN A 277 39.39 4.91 -6.56
N THR A 278 40.56 4.43 -6.15
CA THR A 278 40.70 3.39 -5.12
C THR A 278 40.10 3.80 -3.77
N GLN A 279 40.12 5.09 -3.41
CA GLN A 279 39.55 5.57 -2.15
C GLN A 279 38.02 5.54 -2.16
N GLU A 280 37.41 6.03 -3.25
CA GLU A 280 35.95 6.00 -3.41
C GLU A 280 35.44 4.56 -3.49
N PHE A 281 36.14 3.69 -4.22
CA PHE A 281 35.76 2.28 -4.33
C PHE A 281 35.81 1.54 -2.98
N MET A 282 36.83 1.80 -2.15
CA MET A 282 36.84 1.24 -0.79
C MET A 282 35.64 1.75 0.03
N GLY A 283 35.23 3.01 -0.14
CA GLY A 283 34.02 3.56 0.46
C GLY A 283 32.74 2.84 0.00
N VAL A 284 32.65 2.52 -1.30
CA VAL A 284 31.55 1.72 -1.88
C VAL A 284 31.49 0.33 -1.27
N LEU A 285 32.63 -0.37 -1.16
CA LEU A 285 32.71 -1.70 -0.55
C LEU A 285 32.28 -1.69 0.93
N ILE A 286 32.75 -0.69 1.69
CA ILE A 286 32.37 -0.51 3.10
C ILE A 286 30.87 -0.23 3.22
N LYS A 287 30.29 0.59 2.33
CA LYS A 287 28.85 0.86 2.29
C LYS A 287 28.04 -0.40 1.99
N GLY A 288 28.51 -1.25 1.07
CA GLY A 288 27.92 -2.59 0.83
C GLY A 288 27.96 -3.48 2.07
N LEU A 289 29.11 -3.57 2.74
CA LEU A 289 29.28 -4.34 3.98
C LEU A 289 28.39 -3.80 5.12
N ALA A 290 28.19 -2.49 5.19
CA ALA A 290 27.28 -1.84 6.13
C ALA A 290 25.83 -2.28 5.90
N LYS A 291 25.37 -2.27 4.64
CA LYS A 291 24.01 -2.72 4.28
C LYS A 291 23.77 -4.21 4.56
N LEU A 292 24.82 -5.03 4.43
CA LEU A 292 24.75 -6.44 4.81
C LEU A 292 24.81 -6.67 6.32
N LYS A 293 25.09 -5.63 7.12
CA LYS A 293 25.34 -5.69 8.58
C LYS A 293 26.56 -6.56 8.93
N LYS A 294 27.58 -6.56 8.07
CA LYS A 294 28.76 -7.44 8.13
C LYS A 294 30.08 -6.72 8.45
N ILE A 295 30.01 -5.47 8.92
CA ILE A 295 31.19 -4.67 9.30
C ILE A 295 32.07 -5.36 10.38
N PRO A 296 31.53 -5.91 11.48
CA PRO A 296 32.38 -6.51 12.51
C PRO A 296 33.19 -7.71 11.99
N GLU A 297 32.56 -8.52 11.13
CA GLU A 297 33.19 -9.66 10.48
C GLU A 297 34.27 -9.22 9.49
N ALA A 298 34.01 -8.14 8.73
CA ALA A 298 34.99 -7.54 7.85
C ALA A 298 36.22 -7.01 8.61
N ILE A 299 36.01 -6.30 9.74
CA ILE A 299 37.09 -5.80 10.58
C ILE A 299 37.94 -6.96 11.10
N LYS A 300 37.30 -8.01 11.63
CA LYS A 300 38.00 -9.21 12.12
C LYS A 300 38.85 -9.85 11.02
N ALA A 301 38.27 -10.06 9.84
CA ALA A 301 38.98 -10.67 8.71
C ALA A 301 40.18 -9.82 8.24
N ILE A 302 40.05 -8.49 8.23
CA ILE A 302 41.15 -7.57 7.89
C ILE A 302 42.25 -7.64 8.96
N MET A 303 41.89 -7.63 10.24
CA MET A 303 42.86 -7.72 11.34
C MET A 303 43.64 -9.04 11.32
N GLU A 304 42.98 -10.17 11.09
CA GLU A 304 43.62 -11.49 11.00
C GLU A 304 44.61 -11.57 9.83
N ARG A 305 44.36 -10.84 8.73
CA ARG A 305 45.22 -10.79 7.54
C ARG A 305 46.31 -9.72 7.61
N LEU A 306 46.27 -8.81 8.59
CA LEU A 306 47.19 -7.67 8.67
C LEU A 306 48.67 -8.06 8.76
N GLU A 307 49.00 -9.00 9.66
CA GLU A 307 50.39 -9.43 9.88
C GLU A 307 51.03 -10.11 8.65
N PRO A 308 50.41 -11.14 8.02
CA PRO A 308 51.00 -11.76 6.83
C PRO A 308 51.10 -10.79 5.65
N GLU A 309 50.11 -9.93 5.44
CA GLU A 309 50.13 -8.95 4.35
C GLU A 309 51.20 -7.88 4.55
N LEU A 310 51.43 -7.40 5.78
CA LEU A 310 52.50 -6.44 6.04
C LEU A 310 53.88 -7.05 5.77
N LYS A 311 54.10 -8.31 6.16
CA LYS A 311 55.33 -9.06 5.81
C LYS A 311 55.48 -9.18 4.29
N GLN A 312 54.39 -9.44 3.57
CA GLN A 312 54.40 -9.53 2.12
C GLN A 312 54.68 -8.18 1.45
N ILE A 313 54.09 -7.09 1.92
CA ILE A 313 54.36 -5.72 1.45
C ILE A 313 55.83 -5.36 1.69
N LEU A 314 56.37 -5.68 2.86
CA LEU A 314 57.79 -5.45 3.17
C LEU A 314 58.68 -6.25 2.20
N LYS A 315 58.41 -7.54 2.02
CA LYS A 315 59.15 -8.39 1.07
C LYS A 315 59.11 -7.81 -0.34
N ARG A 316 57.92 -7.44 -0.84
CA ARG A 316 57.73 -6.85 -2.18
C ARG A 316 58.48 -5.53 -2.31
N SER A 317 58.39 -4.65 -1.32
CA SER A 317 59.09 -3.35 -1.31
C SER A 317 60.61 -3.53 -1.30
N THR A 318 61.13 -4.43 -0.46
CA THR A 318 62.56 -4.74 -0.40
C THR A 318 63.07 -5.31 -1.73
N THR A 319 62.32 -6.23 -2.34
CA THR A 319 62.66 -6.76 -3.68
C THR A 319 62.64 -5.65 -4.73
N GLN A 320 61.61 -4.79 -4.76
CA GLN A 320 61.58 -3.65 -5.69
C GLN A 320 62.76 -2.69 -5.52
N ILE A 321 63.18 -2.42 -4.28
CA ILE A 321 64.34 -1.57 -3.99
C ILE A 321 65.63 -2.25 -4.44
N ALA A 322 65.78 -3.55 -4.17
CA ALA A 322 66.94 -4.33 -4.60
C ALA A 322 67.03 -4.35 -6.13
N ASP A 323 65.94 -4.67 -6.83
CA ASP A 323 65.88 -4.70 -8.29
C ASP A 323 66.18 -3.32 -8.90
N HIS A 324 65.65 -2.25 -8.31
CA HIS A 324 65.96 -0.89 -8.73
C HIS A 324 67.44 -0.52 -8.48
N ALA A 325 68.04 -0.98 -7.39
CA ALA A 325 69.46 -0.77 -7.12
C ALA A 325 70.35 -1.54 -8.12
N TYR A 326 69.98 -2.77 -8.48
CA TYR A 326 70.66 -3.55 -9.53
C TYR A 326 70.55 -2.86 -10.90
N GLN A 327 69.36 -2.45 -11.32
CA GLN A 327 69.15 -1.74 -12.59
C GLN A 327 69.93 -0.41 -12.63
N ARG A 328 70.03 0.31 -11.52
CA ARG A 328 70.83 1.54 -11.43
C ARG A 328 72.33 1.27 -11.54
N GLY A 329 72.83 0.19 -10.93
CA GLY A 329 74.22 -0.24 -11.05
C GLY A 329 74.58 -0.69 -12.46
N GLU A 330 73.66 -1.36 -13.16
CA GLU A 330 73.83 -1.80 -14.55
C GLU A 330 73.85 -0.61 -15.53
N ASN A 331 72.95 0.37 -15.36
CA ASN A 331 72.94 1.60 -16.18
C ASN A 331 74.23 2.43 -16.01
N LEU A 332 74.78 2.53 -14.79
CA LEU A 332 76.05 3.20 -14.53
C LEU A 332 77.24 2.45 -15.14
N ALA A 333 77.18 1.11 -15.19
CA ALA A 333 78.21 0.30 -15.84
C ALA A 333 78.19 0.46 -17.38
N THR A 334 77.01 0.63 -17.99
CA THR A 334 76.87 0.89 -19.43
C THR A 334 77.22 2.32 -19.84
N GLU A 335 77.03 3.32 -18.98
CA GLU A 335 77.39 4.72 -19.24
C GLU A 335 78.89 5.00 -19.03
N SER A 336 79.61 4.06 -18.42
CA SER A 336 81.06 4.13 -18.13
C SER A 336 81.93 3.36 -19.15
N GLN A 337 81.35 2.88 -20.24
CA GLN A 337 82.11 2.24 -21.33
C GLN A 337 82.47 3.31 -22.39
N PRO A 338 83.77 3.47 -22.75
CA PRO A 338 84.24 4.51 -23.66
C PRO A 338 83.78 4.33 -25.12
#